data_AF-A0A0B7MK21-F1
#
_entry.id   AF-A0A0B7MK21-F1
#
_cell.length_a   1.000
_cell.length_b   1.000
_cell.length_c   1.000
_cell.angle_alpha   90.00
_cell.angle_beta   90.00
_cell.angle_gamma   90.00
#
_symmetry.space_group_name_H-M   'P 1'
#
loop_
_entity.id
_entity.type
_entity.pdbx_description
1 polymer ?
#
loop_
_entity_poly.entity_id
_entity_poly.type
_entity_poly.pdbx_seq_one_letter_code
_entity_poly.pdbx_strand_id
1 'polypeptide(L)' 'MKTRTVVAQKDLHLLKLVKKGDFVISLRSFQGGIEYAYYQGIISPAYTIMIPKSEIASWLFLNIWVKSKLFYRIN' A
#
# COMPACT_ATOMS: atom_id res chain seq x y z
N MET A 1 14.35 -16.86 -7.09
CA MET A 1 13.18 -16.05 -6.73
C MET A 1 13.52 -15.20 -5.51
N LYS A 2 13.44 -13.87 -5.61
CA LYS A 2 13.76 -12.96 -4.50
C LYS A 2 12.53 -12.87 -3.58
N THR A 3 12.56 -13.54 -2.44
CA THR A 3 11.45 -13.53 -1.47
C THR A 3 11.26 -12.11 -0.95
N ARG A 4 10.16 -11.46 -1.35
CA ARG A 4 9.78 -10.09 -0.92
C ARG A 4 9.04 -10.06 0.42
N THR A 5 8.79 -11.22 1.01
CA THR A 5 7.95 -11.36 2.19
C THR A 5 8.81 -11.72 3.39
N VAL A 6 8.89 -10.82 4.35
CA VAL A 6 9.48 -11.11 5.66
C VAL A 6 8.38 -11.57 6.61
N VAL A 7 8.61 -12.69 7.30
CA VAL A 7 7.69 -13.17 8.33
C VAL A 7 8.06 -12.45 9.63
N ALA A 8 7.13 -11.67 10.19
CA ALA A 8 7.35 -11.06 11.49
C ALA A 8 7.25 -12.15 12.58
N GLN A 9 8.35 -12.38 13.30
CA GLN A 9 8.43 -13.42 14.34
C GLN A 9 8.27 -12.87 15.77
N LYS A 10 8.29 -11.55 15.96
CA LYS A 10 8.19 -10.88 17.28
C LYS A 10 7.39 -9.58 17.17
N ASP A 11 6.75 -9.19 18.26
CA ASP A 11 6.05 -7.89 18.42
C ASP A 11 4.94 -7.61 17.40
N LEU A 12 4.16 -8.64 17.04
CA LEU A 12 3.00 -8.48 16.14
C LEU A 12 2.00 -7.42 16.65
N HIS A 13 1.94 -7.17 17.96
CA HIS A 13 1.09 -6.14 18.56
C HIS A 13 1.51 -4.70 18.18
N LEU A 14 2.76 -4.48 17.77
CA LEU A 14 3.26 -3.18 17.31
C LEU A 14 2.95 -2.93 15.83
N LEU A 15 2.48 -3.95 15.12
CA LEU A 15 2.19 -3.88 13.68
C LEU A 15 0.73 -3.57 13.44
N LYS A 16 0.46 -2.87 12.35
CA LYS A 16 -0.91 -2.57 11.91
C LYS A 16 -1.38 -3.68 10.97
N LEU A 17 -2.65 -4.07 11.08
CA LEU A 17 -3.30 -4.95 10.11
C LEU A 17 -3.66 -4.12 8.87
N VAL A 18 -3.30 -4.61 7.69
CA VAL A 18 -3.75 -4.08 6.40
C VAL A 18 -4.62 -5.12 5.70
N LYS A 19 -5.72 -4.71 5.10
CA LYS A 19 -6.65 -5.57 4.36
C LYS A 19 -6.50 -5.37 2.86
N LYS A 20 -6.93 -6.38 2.10
CA LYS A 20 -7.05 -6.24 0.64
C LYS A 20 -7.99 -5.08 0.32
N GLY A 21 -7.55 -4.16 -0.54
CA GLY A 21 -8.32 -2.95 -0.88
C GLY A 21 -7.86 -1.68 -0.17
N ASP A 22 -7.04 -1.79 0.86
CA ASP A 22 -6.48 -0.64 1.56
C ASP A 22 -5.32 -0.01 0.76
N PHE A 23 -5.10 1.28 0.97
CA PHE A 23 -3.94 1.98 0.45
C PHE A 23 -2.95 2.27 1.56
N VAL A 24 -1.67 2.24 1.22
CA VAL A 24 -0.56 2.42 2.16
C VAL A 24 0.34 3.53 1.64
N ILE A 25 0.74 4.44 2.52
CA ILE A 25 1.71 5.49 2.19
C ILE A 25 2.81 5.56 3.26
N SER A 26 4.05 5.75 2.81
CA SER A 26 5.17 6.05 3.69
C SER A 26 5.41 7.57 3.75
N LEU A 27 5.61 8.09 4.96
CA LEU A 27 5.83 9.52 5.18
C LEU A 27 7.23 10.01 4.79
N ARG A 28 8.14 9.11 4.36
CA ARG A 28 9.40 9.50 3.69
C ARG A 28 9.15 9.60 2.18
N SER A 29 8.37 10.60 1.77
CA SER A 29 7.94 10.80 0.39
C SER A 29 9.04 11.26 -0.59
N PHE A 30 10.32 11.23 -0.20
CA PHE A 30 11.41 11.47 -1.16
C PHE A 30 11.52 10.37 -2.23
N GLN A 31 11.04 9.15 -1.96
CA GLN A 31 10.84 8.06 -2.94
C GLN A 31 9.61 7.18 -2.65
N GLY A 32 8.75 7.56 -1.69
CA GLY A 32 7.67 6.73 -1.18
C GLY A 32 6.34 6.98 -1.88
N GLY A 33 6.00 6.13 -2.85
CA GLY A 33 4.71 6.15 -3.53
C GLY A 33 3.56 5.62 -2.67
N ILE A 34 2.33 5.93 -3.08
CA ILE A 34 1.13 5.27 -2.59
C ILE A 34 1.14 3.83 -3.11
N GLU A 35 0.84 2.86 -2.25
CA GLU A 35 0.79 1.44 -2.60
C GLU A 35 -0.61 0.88 -2.33
N TYR A 36 -1.03 -0.08 -3.16
CA TYR A 36 -2.31 -0.78 -3.00
C TYR A 36 -2.07 -2.16 -2.37
N ALA A 37 -2.84 -2.49 -1.34
CA ALA A 37 -2.80 -3.79 -0.69
C ALA A 37 -3.61 -4.80 -1.51
N TYR A 38 -2.90 -5.64 -2.28
CA TYR A 38 -3.51 -6.76 -3.02
C TYR A 38 -3.89 -7.93 -2.11
N TYR A 39 -3.27 -8.02 -0.93
CA TYR A 39 -3.44 -9.10 0.02
C TYR A 39 -3.52 -8.54 1.45
N GLN A 40 -4.21 -9.27 2.33
CA GLN A 40 -4.19 -8.98 3.76
C GLN A 40 -2.83 -9.32 4.36
N GLY A 41 -2.36 -8.49 5.28
CA GLY A 41 -1.09 -8.71 5.96
C GLY A 41 -0.88 -7.77 7.14
N ILE A 42 0.35 -7.75 7.64
CA ILE A 42 0.81 -6.86 8.71
C ILE A 42 1.82 -5.87 8.16
N ILE A 43 1.75 -4.63 8.63
CA ILE A 43 2.62 -3.55 8.19
C ILE A 43 3.20 -2.76 9.36
N SER A 44 4.42 -2.24 9.18
CA SER A 44 5.09 -1.41 10.18
C SER A 44 4.25 -0.17 10.53
N PRO A 45 4.24 0.26 11.81
CA PRO A 45 3.47 1.43 12.25
C PRO A 45 3.93 2.75 11.61
N ALA A 46 5.13 2.78 11.01
CA ALA A 46 5.67 3.92 10.26
C ALA A 46 4.90 4.24 8.97
N TYR A 47 4.01 3.34 8.54
CA TYR A 47 3.13 3.55 7.39
C TYR A 47 1.74 4.01 7.83
N THR A 48 1.12 4.81 6.97
CA THR A 48 -0.27 5.24 7.11
C THR A 48 -1.15 4.40 6.20
N ILE A 49 -2.20 3.82 6.78
CA ILE A 49 -3.21 3.02 6.07
C ILE A 49 -4.40 3.94 5.76
N MET A 50 -4.84 3.95 4.50
CA MET A 50 -6.00 4.69 4.01
C MET A 50 -7.06 3.68 3.58
N ILE A 51 -8.19 3.67 4.28
CA ILE A 51 -9.30 2.74 4.03
C ILE A 51 -10.33 3.46 3.14
N PRO A 52 -10.59 2.97 1.92
CA PRO A 52 -11.60 3.57 1.06
C PRO A 52 -13.00 3.38 1.65
N LYS A 53 -13.83 4.43 1.62
CA LYS A 53 -15.21 4.40 2.15
C LYS A 53 -16.16 3.51 1.35
N SER A 54 -15.83 3.22 0.09
CA SER A 54 -16.58 2.33 -0.78
C SER A 54 -15.64 1.59 -1.73
N GLU A 55 -16.07 0.41 -2.18
CA GLU A 55 -15.32 -0.39 -3.15
C GLU A 55 -15.17 0.36 -4.49
N ILE A 56 -16.20 1.12 -4.87
CA ILE A 56 -16.18 2.01 -6.05
C ILE A 56 -15.06 3.05 -5.94
N ALA A 57 -14.89 3.67 -4.76
CA ALA A 57 -13.82 4.65 -4.54
C ALA A 57 -12.44 3.99 -4.63
N SER A 58 -12.29 2.78 -4.08
CA SER A 58 -11.04 2.00 -4.20
C SER A 58 -10.69 1.70 -5.66
N TRP A 59 -11.67 1.22 -6.42
CA TRP A 59 -11.51 0.91 -7.84
C TRP A 59 -11.20 2.13 -8.69
N LEU A 60 -11.91 3.24 -8.50
CA LEU A 60 -11.66 4.49 -9.22
C LEU A 60 -10.26 5.03 -8.93
N PHE A 61 -9.86 5.06 -7.65
CA PHE A 61 -8.54 5.52 -7.24
C PHE A 61 -7.44 4.66 -7.85
N LEU A 62 -7.58 3.32 -7.80
CA LEU A 62 -6.63 2.40 -8.40
C LEU A 62 -6.51 2.61 -9.92
N ASN A 63 -7.64 2.78 -10.63
CA ASN A 63 -7.63 3.03 -12.07
C ASN A 63 -6.95 4.35 -12.44
N ILE A 64 -7.24 5.43 -11.71
CA ILE A 64 -6.61 6.74 -11.94
C ILE A 64 -5.11 6.66 -11.65
N TRP A 65 -4.73 6.00 -10.55
CA TRP A 65 -3.32 5.85 -10.15
C TRP A 65 -2.51 5.00 -11.13
N VAL A 66 -3.09 3.90 -11.64
CA VAL A 66 -2.45 3.09 -12.69
C VAL A 66 -2.31 3.87 -13.99
N LYS A 67 -3.34 4.62 -14.41
CA LYS A 67 -3.30 5.47 -15.61
C LYS A 67 -2.26 6.58 -15.49
N SER A 68 -2.14 7.22 -14.33
CA SER A 68 -1.14 8.28 -14.13
C SER A 68 0.29 7.73 -14.22
N LYS A 69 0.59 6.59 -13.60
CA LYS A 69 1.90 5.93 -13.74
C LYS A 69 2.23 5.47 -15.16
N LEU A 70 1.21 5.13 -15.96
CA LEU A 70 1.40 4.80 -17.37
C LEU A 70 1.80 6.04 -18.20
N PHE A 71 1.36 7.23 -17.79
CA PHE A 71 1.58 8.48 -18.52
C PHE A 71 2.89 9.21 -18.14
N TYR A 72 3.39 9.04 -16.91
CA TYR A 72 4.63 9.69 -16.43
C TYR A 72 5.92 8.88 -16.69
N ARG A 73 6.03 8.13 -17.80
CA ARG A 73 7.32 7.59 -18.23
C ARG A 73 8.03 8.59 -19.14
N ILE A 74 8.64 9.59 -18.52
CA ILE A 74 9.56 10.52 -19.18
C ILE A 74 10.94 9.84 -19.20
N ASN A 75 11.54 9.74 -20.40
CA ASN A 75 12.93 9.31 -20.59
C ASN A 75 13.90 10.24 -19.85
#